data_AF-A0AAU2J425-F1
#
_entry.id   AF-A0AAU2J425-F1
#
_cell.length_a   1.000
_cell.length_b   1.000
_cell.length_c   1.000
_cell.angle_alpha   90.00
_cell.angle_beta   90.00
_cell.angle_gamma   90.00
#
_symmetry.space_group_name_H-M   'P 1'
#
loop_
_entity.id
_entity.type
_entity.pdbx_description
1 polymer ?
#
loop_
_entity_poly.entity_id
_entity_poly.type
_entity_poly.pdbx_seq_one_letter_code
_entity_poly.pdbx_strand_id
1 'polypeptide(L)'
;MAWDEWEQLKADAATRSTQMQLNQYPADSGGGTPGADASADLKSDKRAWVKAGDGIKGLAEPIGPALTKLEDGQTGLDDAAGCQSAAAQKELYTSWSKYVRNVRERCKSLAGLLESSGHDLSKTDESLKSELDAIKSKYTDTQAVGGQSKER
;
A
#
# COMPACT_ATOMS: atom_id res chain seq x y z
N MET A 1 -40.60 0.75 39.16
CA MET A 1 -40.11 2.14 39.12
C MET A 1 -39.04 2.33 38.05
N ALA A 2 -37.86 1.69 38.09
CA ALA A 2 -36.85 1.86 37.01
C ALA A 2 -37.27 1.28 35.63
N TRP A 3 -38.27 0.41 35.60
CA TRP A 3 -38.78 -0.19 34.36
C TRP A 3 -39.71 0.76 33.60
N ASP A 4 -40.48 1.57 34.33
CA ASP A 4 -41.40 2.57 33.76
C ASP A 4 -40.63 3.72 33.10
N GLU A 5 -39.49 4.09 33.69
CA GLU A 5 -38.54 5.06 33.11
C GLU A 5 -37.91 4.54 31.81
N TRP A 6 -37.68 3.23 31.72
CA TRP A 6 -37.13 2.61 30.52
C TRP A 6 -38.14 2.59 29.36
N GLU A 7 -39.41 2.35 29.65
CA GLU A 7 -40.48 2.45 28.65
C GLU A 7 -40.71 3.89 28.17
N GLN A 8 -40.67 4.86 29.08
CA GLN A 8 -40.74 6.28 28.69
C GLN A 8 -39.58 6.69 27.78
N LEU A 9 -38.36 6.27 28.08
CA LEU A 9 -37.18 6.57 27.25
C LEU A 9 -37.29 6.00 25.83
N LYS A 10 -37.84 4.78 25.68
CA LYS A 10 -38.10 4.19 24.36
C LYS A 10 -39.20 4.91 23.60
N ALA A 11 -40.30 5.26 24.27
CA ALA A 11 -41.40 5.98 23.65
C ALA A 11 -40.93 7.36 23.15
N ASP A 12 -40.18 8.08 23.98
CA ASP A 12 -39.62 9.38 23.63
C ASP A 12 -38.62 9.28 22.46
N ALA A 13 -37.77 8.25 22.45
CA ALA A 13 -36.85 7.97 21.34
C ALA A 13 -37.60 7.63 20.02
N ALA A 14 -38.74 6.94 20.08
CA ALA A 14 -39.56 6.63 18.91
C ALA A 14 -40.26 7.88 18.33
N THR A 15 -40.68 8.82 19.17
CA THR A 15 -41.16 10.14 18.71
C THR A 15 -40.04 11.00 18.14
N ARG A 16 -38.83 10.93 18.70
CA ARG A 16 -37.67 11.68 18.20
C ARG A 16 -37.10 11.09 16.91
N SER A 17 -37.26 9.79 16.66
CA SER A 17 -36.78 9.15 15.42
C SER A 17 -37.56 9.59 14.18
N THR A 18 -38.81 10.02 14.33
CA THR A 18 -39.59 10.64 13.25
C THR A 18 -39.14 12.07 12.93
N GLN A 19 -38.41 12.72 13.85
CA GLN A 19 -37.79 14.04 13.66
C GLN A 19 -36.28 13.98 13.41
N MET A 20 -35.63 12.82 13.51
CA MET A 20 -34.24 12.64 13.13
C MET A 20 -34.12 12.72 11.60
N GLN A 21 -34.01 13.94 11.10
CA GLN A 21 -33.46 14.19 9.78
C GLN A 21 -31.97 13.83 9.82
N LEU A 22 -31.66 12.60 9.39
CA LEU A 22 -30.33 12.30 8.84
C LEU A 22 -29.98 13.42 7.85
N ASN A 23 -28.75 13.93 7.88
CA ASN A 23 -28.24 14.89 6.90
C ASN A 23 -28.27 14.25 5.51
N GLN A 24 -29.44 14.19 4.90
CA GLN A 24 -29.63 13.73 3.54
C GLN A 24 -29.44 14.95 2.64
N TYR A 25 -28.54 14.81 1.68
CA TYR A 25 -28.35 15.78 0.60
C TYR A 25 -29.71 16.01 -0.09
N PRO A 26 -30.11 17.26 -0.40
CA PRO A 26 -31.42 17.52 -0.97
C PRO A 26 -31.58 16.73 -2.27
N ALA A 27 -32.60 15.87 -2.32
CA ALA A 27 -33.01 15.27 -3.58
C ALA A 27 -33.58 16.39 -4.46
N ASP A 28 -32.86 16.74 -5.53
CA ASP A 28 -33.39 17.64 -6.53
C ASP A 28 -34.70 17.07 -7.05
N SER A 29 -35.73 17.92 -7.01
CA SER A 29 -37.09 17.63 -7.42
C SER A 29 -37.15 17.63 -8.95
N GLY A 30 -36.68 16.55 -9.55
CA GLY A 30 -36.79 16.27 -10.97
C GLY A 30 -37.13 14.80 -11.16
N GLY A 31 -38.38 14.52 -11.54
CA GLY A 31 -38.83 13.19 -11.93
C GLY A 31 -37.98 12.67 -13.09
N GLY A 32 -37.00 11.85 -12.76
CA GLY A 32 -36.18 11.09 -13.67
C GLY A 32 -35.72 9.88 -12.89
N THR A 33 -36.00 8.69 -13.44
CA THR A 33 -35.55 7.38 -12.98
C THR A 33 -34.24 7.49 -12.23
N PRO A 34 -34.10 6.98 -10.99
CA PRO A 34 -32.79 6.94 -10.35
C PRO A 34 -31.89 6.21 -11.32
N GLY A 35 -30.93 6.93 -11.89
CA GLY A 35 -29.83 6.32 -12.59
C GLY A 35 -29.19 5.37 -11.60
N ALA A 36 -29.48 4.08 -11.75
CA ALA A 36 -28.49 3.07 -11.47
C ALA A 36 -27.17 3.62 -12.05
N ASP A 37 -26.11 3.56 -11.27
CA ASP A 37 -24.70 3.72 -11.70
C ASP A 37 -23.95 4.94 -11.16
N ALA A 38 -24.58 5.94 -10.52
CA ALA A 38 -23.79 7.01 -9.86
C ALA A 38 -23.27 6.63 -8.45
N SER A 39 -23.87 5.61 -7.84
CA SER A 39 -23.35 4.89 -6.68
C SER A 39 -23.20 3.42 -7.05
N ALA A 40 -22.48 3.14 -8.15
CA ALA A 40 -21.82 1.84 -8.24
C ALA A 40 -20.81 1.82 -7.08
N ASP A 41 -21.28 1.38 -5.91
CA ASP A 41 -20.53 1.29 -4.67
C ASP A 41 -19.13 0.81 -5.00
N LEU A 42 -18.10 1.58 -4.64
CA LEU A 42 -16.71 1.13 -4.62
C LEU A 42 -16.62 -0.03 -3.62
N LYS A 43 -17.04 -1.21 -4.06
CA LYS A 43 -17.00 -2.44 -3.28
C LYS A 43 -15.55 -2.90 -3.28
N SER A 44 -14.89 -2.68 -2.16
CA SER A 44 -13.61 -3.30 -1.87
C SER A 44 -13.75 -4.82 -1.96
N ASP A 45 -13.01 -5.45 -2.88
CA ASP A 45 -13.01 -6.90 -3.06
C ASP A 45 -11.80 -7.50 -2.32
N LYS A 46 -12.06 -8.18 -1.21
CA LYS A 46 -11.06 -8.91 -0.42
C LYS A 46 -10.16 -9.82 -1.28
N ARG A 47 -10.73 -10.54 -2.25
CA ARG A 47 -9.97 -11.43 -3.13
C ARG A 47 -9.06 -10.64 -4.05
N ALA A 48 -9.49 -9.48 -4.53
CA ALA A 48 -8.65 -8.60 -5.36
C ALA A 48 -7.44 -8.10 -4.57
N TRP A 49 -7.63 -7.65 -3.33
CA TRP A 49 -6.54 -7.19 -2.45
C TRP A 49 -5.54 -8.31 -2.11
N VAL A 50 -6.03 -9.48 -1.71
CA VAL A 50 -5.18 -10.63 -1.41
C VAL A 50 -4.40 -11.06 -2.66
N LYS A 51 -5.07 -11.15 -3.82
CA LYS A 51 -4.42 -11.50 -5.09
C LYS A 51 -3.35 -10.48 -5.51
N ALA A 52 -3.60 -9.19 -5.26
CA ALA A 52 -2.62 -8.15 -5.52
C ALA A 52 -1.40 -8.30 -4.58
N GLY A 53 -1.64 -8.60 -3.30
CA GLY A 53 -0.59 -8.91 -2.34
C GLY A 53 0.27 -10.12 -2.76
N ASP A 54 -0.37 -11.23 -3.11
CA ASP A 54 0.29 -12.44 -3.63
C ASP A 54 1.14 -12.15 -4.88
N GLY A 55 0.60 -11.35 -5.82
CA GLY A 55 1.33 -10.95 -7.01
C GLY A 55 2.61 -10.18 -6.69
N ILE A 56 2.56 -9.25 -5.74
CA ILE A 56 3.73 -8.46 -5.32
C ILE A 56 4.71 -9.32 -4.52
N LYS A 57 4.23 -10.27 -3.71
CA LYS A 57 5.07 -11.26 -3.05
C LYS A 57 5.84 -12.10 -4.06
N GLY A 58 5.19 -12.52 -5.15
CA GLY A 58 5.83 -13.20 -6.27
C GLY A 58 6.95 -12.39 -6.94
N LEU A 59 6.89 -11.05 -6.93
CA LEU A 59 7.99 -10.18 -7.37
C LEU A 59 9.17 -10.20 -6.38
N ALA A 60 8.91 -10.30 -5.07
CA ALA A 60 9.94 -10.29 -4.03
C ALA A 60 10.70 -11.63 -3.89
N GLU A 61 10.04 -12.73 -4.25
CA GLU A 61 10.57 -14.10 -4.15
C GLU A 61 11.89 -14.31 -4.91
N PRO A 62 11.98 -14.07 -6.24
CA PRO A 62 13.20 -14.32 -7.00
C PRO A 62 14.36 -13.39 -6.62
N ILE A 63 14.08 -12.25 -5.98
CA ILE A 63 15.10 -11.28 -5.58
C ILE A 63 16.01 -11.85 -4.48
N GLY A 64 15.49 -12.69 -3.58
CA GLY A 64 16.30 -13.33 -2.54
C GLY A 64 17.45 -14.16 -3.12
N PRO A 65 17.16 -15.19 -3.94
CA PRO A 65 18.17 -15.95 -4.65
C PRO A 65 19.09 -15.11 -5.55
N ALA A 66 18.57 -14.05 -6.18
CA ALA A 66 19.39 -13.13 -6.98
C ALA A 66 20.42 -12.37 -6.13
N LEU A 67 20.05 -11.91 -4.93
CA LEU A 67 20.98 -11.28 -3.98
C LEU A 67 22.07 -12.26 -3.53
N THR A 68 21.71 -13.52 -3.24
CA THR A 68 22.70 -14.55 -2.90
C THR A 68 23.68 -14.77 -4.05
N LYS A 69 23.20 -14.93 -5.28
CA LYS A 69 24.09 -15.07 -6.45
C LYS A 69 24.99 -13.86 -6.68
N LEU A 70 24.47 -12.65 -6.41
CA LEU A 70 25.23 -11.42 -6.53
C LEU A 70 26.36 -11.35 -5.49
N GLU A 71 26.11 -11.82 -4.27
CA GLU A 71 27.08 -11.94 -3.19
C GLU A 71 28.12 -13.03 -3.48
N ASP A 72 27.68 -14.23 -3.88
CA ASP A 72 28.57 -15.33 -4.27
C ASP A 72 29.53 -14.92 -5.40
N GLY A 73 29.05 -14.10 -6.35
CA GLY A 73 29.83 -13.56 -7.45
C GLY A 73 30.92 -12.56 -7.04
N GLN A 74 31.00 -12.15 -5.77
CA GLN A 74 32.12 -11.35 -5.24
C GLN A 74 33.29 -12.19 -4.74
N THR A 75 33.14 -13.51 -4.68
CA THR A 75 34.18 -14.42 -4.19
C THR A 75 35.47 -14.26 -4.98
N GLY A 76 36.59 -14.02 -4.30
CA GLY A 76 37.92 -13.89 -4.91
C GLY A 76 38.29 -12.46 -5.33
N LEU A 77 37.47 -11.46 -4.99
CA LEU A 77 37.76 -10.03 -5.21
C LEU A 77 38.33 -9.34 -3.96
N ASP A 78 38.62 -10.11 -2.92
CA ASP A 78 38.95 -9.66 -1.57
C ASP A 78 40.36 -9.05 -1.48
N ASP A 79 41.29 -9.49 -2.34
CA ASP A 79 42.69 -9.08 -2.37
C ASP A 79 43.05 -8.29 -3.64
N ALA A 80 42.22 -7.30 -3.97
CA ALA A 80 42.38 -6.54 -5.21
C ALA A 80 43.23 -5.27 -5.07
N ALA A 81 44.19 -5.27 -4.14
CA ALA A 81 45.08 -4.13 -3.91
C ALA A 81 45.78 -3.72 -5.21
N GLY A 82 45.57 -2.47 -5.64
CA GLY A 82 46.13 -1.93 -6.89
C GLY A 82 45.28 -2.14 -8.15
N CYS A 83 44.19 -2.91 -8.08
CA CYS A 83 43.28 -3.14 -9.21
C CYS A 83 42.06 -2.20 -9.14
N GLN A 84 42.11 -1.10 -9.90
CA GLN A 84 41.03 -0.09 -9.93
C GLN A 84 39.67 -0.67 -10.34
N SER A 85 39.64 -1.64 -11.27
CA SER A 85 38.40 -2.27 -11.71
C SER A 85 37.75 -3.10 -10.62
N ALA A 86 38.53 -3.73 -9.74
CA ALA A 86 37.98 -4.48 -8.62
C ALA A 86 37.44 -3.58 -7.50
N ALA A 87 38.10 -2.44 -7.24
CA ALA A 87 37.55 -1.41 -6.36
C ALA A 87 36.20 -0.88 -6.89
N ALA A 88 36.14 -0.54 -8.18
CA ALA A 88 34.90 -0.11 -8.84
C ALA A 88 33.80 -1.19 -8.80
N GLN A 89 34.16 -2.45 -9.00
CA GLN A 89 33.24 -3.58 -8.89
C GLN A 89 32.65 -3.71 -7.47
N LYS A 90 33.46 -3.53 -6.43
CA LYS A 90 33.01 -3.58 -5.03
C LYS A 90 32.04 -2.45 -4.68
N GLU A 91 32.29 -1.25 -5.20
CA GLU A 91 31.39 -0.10 -5.07
C GLU A 91 30.05 -0.35 -5.78
N LEU A 92 30.10 -0.86 -7.01
CA LEU A 92 28.92 -1.26 -7.77
C LEU A 92 28.11 -2.34 -7.04
N TYR A 93 28.78 -3.41 -6.57
CA TYR A 93 28.15 -4.46 -5.78
C TYR A 93 27.43 -3.88 -4.56
N THR A 94 28.12 -3.03 -3.79
CA THR A 94 27.56 -2.42 -2.57
C THR A 94 26.31 -1.61 -2.88
N SER A 95 26.36 -0.78 -3.93
CA SER A 95 25.23 0.04 -4.37
C SER A 95 24.05 -0.80 -4.86
N TRP A 96 24.30 -1.75 -5.77
CA TRP A 96 23.26 -2.60 -6.35
C TRP A 96 22.64 -3.56 -5.34
N SER A 97 23.46 -4.20 -4.49
CA SER A 97 22.97 -5.08 -3.42
C SER A 97 22.05 -4.32 -2.47
N LYS A 98 22.41 -3.08 -2.10
CA LYS A 98 21.56 -2.21 -1.28
C LYS A 98 20.24 -1.87 -1.97
N TYR A 99 20.30 -1.42 -3.22
CA TYR A 99 19.11 -1.05 -3.99
C TYR A 99 18.14 -2.22 -4.16
N VAL A 100 18.64 -3.37 -4.63
CA VAL A 100 17.82 -4.56 -4.88
C VAL A 100 17.23 -5.12 -3.58
N ARG A 101 17.97 -5.06 -2.46
CA ARG A 101 17.45 -5.39 -1.12
C ARG A 101 16.30 -4.45 -0.71
N ASN A 102 16.44 -3.15 -0.95
CA ASN A 102 15.36 -2.18 -0.68
C ASN A 102 14.12 -2.44 -1.53
N VAL A 103 14.28 -2.77 -2.82
CA VAL A 103 13.17 -3.16 -3.70
C VAL A 103 12.45 -4.39 -3.15
N ARG A 104 13.19 -5.42 -2.73
CA ARG A 104 12.59 -6.62 -2.11
C ARG A 104 11.77 -6.29 -0.88
N GLU A 105 12.32 -5.49 0.03
CA GLU A 105 11.63 -5.10 1.27
C GLU A 105 10.43 -4.17 1.01
N ARG A 106 10.50 -3.32 -0.01
CA ARG A 106 9.35 -2.54 -0.50
C ARG A 106 8.23 -3.45 -0.99
N CYS A 107 8.54 -4.43 -1.84
CA CYS A 107 7.57 -5.41 -2.32
C CYS A 107 6.93 -6.18 -1.16
N LYS A 108 7.72 -6.69 -0.20
CA LYS A 108 7.15 -7.37 0.98
C LYS A 108 6.25 -6.48 1.83
N SER A 109 6.67 -5.24 2.07
CA SER A 109 5.89 -4.27 2.86
C SER A 109 4.55 -3.97 2.18
N LEU A 110 4.58 -3.75 0.86
CA LEU A 110 3.39 -3.50 0.07
C LEU A 110 2.48 -4.73 -0.01
N ALA A 111 3.04 -5.92 -0.21
CA ALA A 111 2.26 -7.17 -0.22
C ALA A 111 1.49 -7.37 1.09
N GLY A 112 2.16 -7.23 2.24
CA GLY A 112 1.51 -7.34 3.56
C GLY A 112 0.44 -6.27 3.78
N LEU A 113 0.65 -5.05 3.30
CA LEU A 113 -0.37 -4.00 3.35
C LEU A 113 -1.61 -4.41 2.55
N LEU A 114 -1.45 -4.86 1.31
CA LEU A 114 -2.58 -5.26 0.46
C LEU A 114 -3.33 -6.46 1.06
N GLU A 115 -2.62 -7.49 1.53
CA GLU A 115 -3.22 -8.66 2.18
C GLU A 115 -4.04 -8.29 3.42
N SER A 116 -3.47 -7.45 4.31
CA SER A 116 -4.17 -6.99 5.52
C SER A 116 -5.42 -6.16 5.22
N SER A 117 -5.33 -5.27 4.21
CA SER A 117 -6.44 -4.43 3.76
C SER A 117 -7.61 -5.26 3.27
N GLY A 118 -7.32 -6.34 2.52
CA GLY A 118 -8.33 -7.31 2.10
C GLY A 118 -8.86 -8.17 3.24
N HIS A 119 -7.99 -8.65 4.13
CA HIS A 119 -8.37 -9.57 5.21
C HIS A 119 -9.40 -8.95 6.14
N ASP A 120 -9.12 -7.72 6.59
CA ASP A 120 -9.86 -7.11 7.68
C ASP A 120 -10.94 -6.12 7.21
N LEU A 121 -10.91 -5.66 5.94
CA LEU A 121 -11.68 -4.50 5.47
C LEU A 121 -11.63 -3.31 6.47
N SER A 122 -10.63 -3.29 7.35
CA SER A 122 -10.65 -2.54 8.61
C SER A 122 -9.99 -1.17 8.49
N LYS A 123 -9.33 -0.93 7.37
CA LYS A 123 -8.63 0.31 7.12
C LYS A 123 -9.53 1.21 6.30
N THR A 124 -9.75 2.41 6.82
CA THR A 124 -10.29 3.51 6.02
C THR A 124 -9.30 3.86 4.91
N ASP A 125 -9.80 4.43 3.81
CA ASP A 125 -8.96 4.86 2.70
C ASP A 125 -7.85 5.83 3.14
N GLU A 126 -8.12 6.68 4.13
CA GLU A 126 -7.14 7.60 4.72
C GLU A 126 -5.98 6.86 5.41
N SER A 127 -6.31 5.80 6.17
CA SER A 127 -5.31 4.97 6.84
C SER A 127 -4.45 4.21 5.81
N LEU A 128 -5.10 3.64 4.78
CA LEU A 128 -4.41 2.98 3.67
C LEU A 128 -3.46 3.91 2.94
N LYS A 129 -3.92 5.13 2.65
CA LYS A 129 -3.13 6.18 2.01
C LYS A 129 -1.91 6.53 2.85
N SER A 130 -2.08 6.75 4.15
CA SER A 130 -0.99 7.07 5.08
C SER A 130 0.08 5.97 5.10
N GLU A 131 -0.33 4.70 5.14
CA GLU A 131 0.62 3.58 5.10
C GLU A 131 1.34 3.44 3.75
N LEU A 132 0.63 3.67 2.64
CA LEU A 132 1.25 3.73 1.31
C LEU A 132 2.28 4.85 1.21
N ASP A 133 1.96 6.03 1.72
CA ASP A 133 2.88 7.18 1.74
C ASP A 133 4.10 6.90 2.63
N ALA A 134 3.92 6.21 3.76
CA ALA A 134 5.03 5.77 4.60
C ALA A 134 5.96 4.79 3.87
N ILE A 135 5.40 3.81 3.14
CA ILE A 135 6.20 2.89 2.30
C ILE A 135 6.96 3.67 1.21
N LYS A 136 6.28 4.60 0.53
CA LYS A 136 6.88 5.44 -0.52
C LYS A 136 8.05 6.26 0.03
N SER A 137 7.87 6.88 1.20
CA SER A 137 8.91 7.67 1.85
C SER A 137 10.10 6.79 2.27
N LYS A 138 9.84 5.60 2.83
CA LYS A 138 10.88 4.70 3.33
C LYS A 138 11.77 4.16 2.21
N TYR A 139 11.19 3.84 1.06
CA TYR A 139 11.89 3.23 -0.07
C TYR A 139 11.94 4.20 -1.26
N THR A 140 12.59 5.34 -1.05
CA THR A 140 12.83 6.31 -2.12
C THR A 140 13.75 5.69 -3.17
N ASP A 141 13.32 5.71 -4.43
CA ASP A 141 14.11 5.19 -5.53
C ASP A 141 15.38 6.05 -5.73
N THR A 142 16.49 5.40 -6.06
CA THR A 142 17.71 6.11 -6.46
C THR A 142 17.39 6.99 -7.66
N GLN A 143 17.79 8.26 -7.65
CA GLN A 143 17.62 9.12 -8.83
C GLN A 143 18.22 8.44 -10.06
N ALA A 144 17.54 8.59 -11.20
CA ALA A 144 18.05 8.09 -12.47
C ALA A 144 19.35 8.84 -12.82
N VAL A 145 20.49 8.23 -12.53
CA VAL A 145 21.83 8.80 -12.79
C VAL A 145 22.34 8.51 -14.21
N GLY A 146 21.59 7.74 -15.02
CA GLY A 146 21.94 7.43 -16.41
C GLY A 146 21.13 8.25 -17.41
N GLY A 147 21.78 8.75 -18.47
CA GLY A 147 21.10 9.44 -19.58
C GLY A 147 20.83 10.93 -19.38
N GLN A 148 21.30 11.53 -18.29
CA GLN A 148 21.30 12.99 -18.12
C GLN A 148 22.23 13.58 -19.20
N SER A 149 21.67 14.28 -20.17
CA SER A 149 22.43 15.04 -21.15
C SER A 149 23.26 16.04 -20.36
N LYS A 150 24.60 15.93 -20.39
CA LYS A 150 25.43 17.06 -20.01
C LYS A 150 25.05 18.18 -20.98
N GLU A 151 24.45 19.26 -20.45
CA GLU A 151 24.34 20.51 -21.18
C GLU A 151 25.73 20.84 -21.75
N ARG A 152 25.74 21.07 -23.06
CA ARG A 152 26.93 21.18 -23.89
C ARG A 152 27.44 22.61 -23.88
#